data_AF-A0A1A7GDG8-F1
#
_entry.id   AF-A0A1A7GDG8-F1
#
_cell.length_a   1.000
_cell.length_b   1.000
_cell.length_c   1.000
_cell.angle_alpha   90.00
_cell.angle_beta   90.00
_cell.angle_gamma   90.00
#
_symmetry.space_group_name_H-M   'P 1'
#
loop_
_entity.id
_entity.type
_entity.pdbx_description
1 polymer ?
#
loop_
_entity_poly.entity_id
_entity_poly.type
_entity_poly.pdbx_seq_one_letter_code
_entity_poly.pdbx_strand_id
1 'polypeptide(L)'
;MAMFWKIIPAWLKYLLAGIVAACIVAGGSYLLGKREGRQQAQTEMLQSDIKAERERAQNDAKLRSLSDYDFCVVSLRRRGLQSADCERLRGVEAE
;
A
#
# COMPACT_ATOMS: atom_id res chain seq x y z
N MET A 1 -22.70 -21.13 -48.98
CA MET A 1 -21.54 -20.43 -48.36
C MET A 1 -20.42 -21.42 -47.98
N ALA A 2 -19.93 -22.23 -48.92
CA ALA A 2 -18.84 -23.19 -48.63
C ALA A 2 -17.81 -23.34 -49.77
N MET A 3 -17.99 -22.65 -50.91
CA MET A 3 -17.08 -22.80 -52.05
C MET A 3 -15.86 -21.86 -51.99
N PHE A 4 -15.95 -20.74 -51.27
CA PHE A 4 -14.84 -19.76 -51.16
C PHE A 4 -13.67 -20.22 -50.28
N TRP A 5 -13.87 -21.19 -49.39
CA TRP A 5 -12.82 -21.70 -48.50
C TRP A 5 -11.80 -22.62 -49.18
N LYS A 6 -12.13 -23.10 -50.38
CA LYS A 6 -11.31 -24.04 -51.17
C LYS A 6 -10.27 -23.34 -52.05
N ILE A 7 -10.42 -22.03 -52.26
CA ILE A 7 -9.52 -21.18 -53.07
C ILE A 7 -8.48 -20.46 -52.19
N ILE A 8 -8.71 -20.38 -50.88
CA ILE A 8 -7.78 -19.68 -49.97
C ILE A 8 -6.50 -20.51 -49.78
N PRO A 9 -5.35 -19.99 -50.22
CA PRO A 9 -4.11 -20.73 -50.14
C PRO A 9 -3.65 -20.88 -48.69
N ALA A 10 -3.00 -22.00 -48.38
CA ALA A 10 -2.65 -22.36 -47.00
C ALA A 10 -1.76 -21.31 -46.31
N TRP A 11 -0.88 -20.63 -47.07
CA TRP A 11 -0.01 -19.57 -46.54
C TRP A 11 -0.81 -18.39 -45.96
N LEU A 12 -1.97 -18.04 -46.53
CA LEU A 12 -2.81 -16.96 -46.01
C LEU A 12 -3.45 -17.34 -44.67
N LYS A 13 -3.80 -18.63 -44.49
CA LYS A 13 -4.36 -19.15 -43.24
C LYS A 13 -3.33 -19.09 -42.11
N TYR A 14 -2.08 -19.47 -42.41
CA TYR A 14 -0.99 -19.38 -41.44
C TYR A 14 -0.64 -17.93 -41.08
N LEU A 15 -0.70 -17.01 -42.04
CA LEU A 15 -0.48 -15.58 -41.79
C LEU A 15 -1.55 -15.01 -40.86
N LEU A 16 -2.82 -15.35 -41.11
CA LEU A 16 -3.93 -14.92 -40.25
C LEU A 16 -3.82 -15.50 -38.84
N ALA A 17 -3.48 -16.79 -38.73
CA ALA A 17 -3.24 -17.43 -37.44
C ALA A 17 -2.07 -16.80 -36.67
N GLY A 18 -0.99 -16.45 -37.37
CA GLY A 18 0.16 -15.76 -36.77
C GLY A 18 -0.19 -14.38 -36.24
N ILE A 19 -1.00 -13.60 -36.98
CA ILE A 19 -1.47 -12.29 -36.53
C ILE A 19 -2.33 -12.43 -35.28
N VAL A 20 -3.27 -13.38 -35.27
CA VAL A 20 -4.12 -13.62 -34.09
C VAL A 20 -3.29 -14.01 -32.87
N ALA A 21 -2.31 -14.90 -33.03
CA ALA A 21 -1.39 -15.28 -31.96
C ALA A 21 -0.59 -14.09 -31.43
N ALA A 22 -0.06 -13.24 -32.33
CA ALA A 22 0.66 -12.03 -31.96
C ALA A 22 -0.21 -11.04 -31.18
N CYS A 23 -1.47 -10.85 -31.58
CA CYS A 23 -2.42 -9.99 -30.87
C CYS A 23 -2.72 -10.52 -29.46
N ILE A 24 -2.85 -11.84 -29.29
CA ILE A 24 -3.08 -12.45 -27.97
C ILE A 24 -1.87 -12.26 -27.07
N VAL A 25 -0.66 -12.50 -27.58
CA VAL A 25 0.58 -12.33 -26.81
C VAL A 25 0.78 -10.86 -26.42
N ALA A 26 0.59 -9.94 -27.35
CA ALA A 26 0.74 -8.50 -27.10
C ALA A 26 -0.35 -7.98 -26.14
N GLY A 27 -1.60 -8.40 -26.31
CA GLY A 27 -2.69 -8.02 -25.40
C GLY A 27 -2.50 -8.61 -24.01
N GLY A 28 -2.10 -9.87 -23.92
CA GLY A 28 -1.81 -10.57 -22.67
C GLY A 28 -0.64 -9.93 -21.91
N SER A 29 0.48 -9.65 -22.60
CA SER A 29 1.64 -8.99 -22.00
C SER A 29 1.33 -7.55 -21.57
N TYR A 30 0.54 -6.80 -22.35
CA TYR A 30 0.11 -5.45 -21.98
C TYR A 30 -0.78 -5.45 -20.72
N LEU A 31 -1.72 -6.40 -20.61
CA LEU A 31 -2.58 -6.52 -19.44
C LEU A 31 -1.82 -6.98 -18.20
N LEU A 32 -0.89 -7.93 -18.36
CA LEU A 32 0.01 -8.38 -17.29
C LEU A 32 0.92 -7.23 -16.82
N GLY A 33 1.60 -6.54 -17.74
CA GLY A 33 2.44 -5.39 -17.41
C GLY A 33 1.67 -4.23 -16.77
N LYS A 34 0.43 -3.96 -17.22
CA LYS A 34 -0.43 -2.94 -16.60
C LYS A 34 -0.88 -3.33 -15.19
N ARG A 35 -1.04 -4.62 -14.91
CA ARG A 35 -1.34 -5.12 -13.56
C ARG A 35 -0.13 -4.99 -12.64
N GLU A 36 1.07 -5.31 -13.12
CA GLU A 36 2.31 -5.16 -12.36
C GLU A 36 2.61 -3.68 -12.04
N GLY A 37 2.39 -2.75 -12.96
CA GLY A 37 2.55 -1.32 -12.70
C GLY A 37 1.61 -0.77 -11.63
N ARG A 38 0.38 -1.31 -11.51
CA ARG A 38 -0.56 -0.94 -10.42
C ARG A 38 -0.24 -1.62 -9.09
N GLN A 39 0.37 -2.79 -9.12
CA GLN A 39 0.83 -3.49 -7.91
C GLN A 39 2.01 -2.74 -7.29
N GLN A 40 2.98 -2.32 -8.09
CA GLN A 40 4.14 -1.55 -7.61
C GLN A 40 3.73 -0.21 -6.97
N ALA A 41 2.83 0.53 -7.61
CA ALA A 41 2.32 1.78 -7.06
C ALA A 41 1.57 1.58 -5.73
N GLN A 42 0.79 0.50 -5.60
CA GLN A 42 0.12 0.19 -4.33
C GLN A 42 1.11 -0.26 -3.27
N THR A 43 2.11 -1.08 -3.59
CA THR A 43 3.12 -1.51 -2.60
C THR A 43 3.93 -0.35 -2.05
N GLU A 44 4.22 0.67 -2.87
CA GLU A 44 4.96 1.85 -2.41
C GLU A 44 4.12 2.71 -1.45
N MET A 45 2.83 2.91 -1.75
CA MET A 45 1.91 3.60 -0.83
C MET A 45 1.65 2.80 0.46
N LEU A 46 1.51 1.48 0.35
CA LEU A 46 1.38 0.61 1.52
C LEU A 46 2.64 0.64 2.40
N GLN A 47 3.84 0.79 1.84
CA GLN A 47 5.05 0.95 2.65
C GLN A 47 5.12 2.28 3.38
N SER A 48 4.66 3.39 2.79
CA SER A 48 4.60 4.67 3.50
C SER A 48 3.60 4.64 4.65
N ASP A 49 2.44 4.01 4.43
CA ASP A 49 1.40 3.89 5.44
C ASP A 49 1.83 2.97 6.58
N ILE A 50 2.47 1.82 6.27
CA ILE A 50 3.03 0.92 7.29
C ILE A 50 4.14 1.62 8.11
N LYS A 51 4.99 2.44 7.48
CA LYS A 51 6.02 3.21 8.20
C LYS A 51 5.39 4.21 9.16
N ALA A 52 4.37 4.95 8.71
CA ALA A 52 3.66 5.92 9.54
C ALA A 52 2.94 5.23 10.71
N GLU A 53 2.29 4.11 10.46
CA GLU A 53 1.58 3.34 11.48
C GLU A 53 2.55 2.71 12.49
N ARG A 54 3.70 2.22 12.04
CA ARG A 54 4.76 1.69 12.92
C ARG A 54 5.33 2.78 13.82
N GLU A 55 5.51 3.99 13.31
CA GLU A 55 5.98 5.13 14.10
C GLU A 55 4.95 5.55 15.15
N ARG A 56 3.65 5.55 14.81
CA ARG A 56 2.56 5.76 15.77
C ARG A 56 2.54 4.67 16.85
N ALA A 57 2.63 3.40 16.47
CA ALA A 57 2.64 2.29 17.42
C ALA A 57 3.84 2.33 18.38
N GLN A 58 5.02 2.74 17.91
CA GLN A 58 6.18 2.95 18.80
C GLN A 58 5.98 4.14 19.74
N ASN A 59 5.33 5.21 19.26
CA ASN A 59 4.96 6.34 20.10
C ASN A 59 3.98 5.92 21.20
N ASP A 60 2.93 5.18 20.83
CA ASP A 60 1.90 4.68 21.75
C ASP A 60 2.49 3.72 22.78
N ALA A 61 3.39 2.81 22.38
CA ALA A 61 4.09 1.94 23.30
C ALA A 61 4.93 2.73 24.31
N LYS A 62 5.60 3.79 23.86
CA LYS A 62 6.37 4.68 24.74
C LYS A 62 5.45 5.43 25.69
N LEU A 63 4.35 6.02 25.20
CA LEU A 63 3.36 6.73 26.02
C LEU A 63 2.72 5.80 27.07
N ARG A 64 2.46 4.54 26.72
CA ARG A 64 1.89 3.53 27.61
C ARG A 64 2.86 3.05 28.69
N SER A 65 4.16 3.22 28.49
CA SER A 65 5.18 2.94 29.51
C SER A 65 5.47 4.11 30.47
N LEU A 66 4.89 5.29 30.22
CA LEU A 66 5.04 6.44 31.12
C LEU A 66 3.99 6.35 32.24
N SER A 67 4.36 6.81 33.44
CA SER A 67 3.40 7.06 34.51
C SER A 67 2.43 8.20 34.12
N ASP A 68 1.23 8.23 34.69
CA ASP A 68 0.23 9.28 34.42
C ASP A 68 0.76 10.69 34.69
N TYR A 69 1.62 10.82 35.71
CA TYR A 69 2.35 12.05 36.01
C TYR A 69 3.27 12.46 34.85
N ASP A 70 4.13 11.55 34.38
CA ASP A 70 5.09 11.85 33.31
C ASP A 70 4.38 12.14 31.98
N PHE A 71 3.30 11.43 31.70
CA PHE A 71 2.45 11.68 30.54
C PHE A 71 1.81 13.08 30.61
N CYS A 72 1.27 13.48 31.77
CA CYS A 72 0.70 14.81 31.99
C CYS A 72 1.75 15.91 31.75
N VAL A 73 2.94 15.78 32.34
CA VAL A 73 4.02 16.78 32.19
C VAL A 73 4.46 16.91 30.74
N VAL A 74 4.68 15.81 30.03
CA VAL A 74 5.08 15.82 28.62
C VAL A 74 4.00 16.42 27.73
N SER A 75 2.72 16.12 27.98
CA SER A 75 1.60 16.64 27.19
C SER A 75 1.39 18.15 27.38
N LEU A 76 1.50 18.66 28.62
CA LEU A 76 1.36 20.10 28.90
C LEU A 76 2.57 20.89 28.38
N ARG A 77 3.78 20.34 28.47
CA ARG A 77 4.99 20.97 27.93
C ARG A 77 4.92 21.16 26.41
N ARG A 78 4.40 20.18 25.65
CA ARG A 78 4.19 20.34 24.19
C ARG A 78 3.21 21.46 23.85
N ARG A 79 2.29 21.81 24.77
CA ARG A 79 1.31 22.90 24.62
C ARG A 79 1.79 24.24 25.21
N GLY A 80 3.01 24.29 25.77
CA GLY A 80 3.56 25.48 26.39
C GLY A 80 2.92 25.87 27.73
N LEU A 81 2.23 24.93 28.39
CA LEU A 81 1.49 25.17 29.64
C LEU A 81 2.31 24.73 30.87
N GLN A 82 2.05 25.37 32.01
CA GLN A 82 2.74 25.06 33.28
C GLN A 82 2.28 23.71 33.84
N SER A 83 3.22 22.94 34.40
CA SER A 83 3.00 21.58 34.89
C SER A 83 2.45 21.49 36.32
N ALA A 84 2.08 22.61 36.94
CA ALA A 84 1.65 22.67 38.34
C ALA A 84 0.42 21.79 38.62
N ASP A 85 -0.48 21.64 37.64
CA ASP A 85 -1.67 20.78 37.76
C ASP A 85 -1.36 19.28 37.76
N CYS A 86 -0.20 18.87 37.21
CA CYS A 86 0.20 17.46 37.13
C CYS A 86 0.69 16.90 38.47
N GLU A 87 1.07 17.74 39.43
CA GLU A 87 1.57 17.29 40.74
C GLU A 87 0.55 16.44 41.51
N ARG A 88 -0.74 16.60 41.23
CA ARG A 88 -1.80 15.76 41.81
C ARG A 88 -1.77 14.30 41.35
N LEU A 89 -1.07 14.00 40.25
CA LEU A 89 -0.90 12.66 39.71
C LEU A 89 0.40 11.99 40.21
N ARG A 90 1.23 12.72 40.97
CA ARG A 90 2.49 12.20 41.49
C ARG A 90 2.20 11.12 42.55
N GLY A 91 2.58 9.88 42.25
CA GLY A 91 2.36 8.73 43.14
C GLY A 91 1.10 7.91 42.85
N VAL A 92 0.37 8.25 41.78
CA VAL A 92 -0.67 7.38 41.21
C VAL A 92 0.03 6.50 40.18
N GLU A 93 0.32 5.23 40.53
CA GLU A 93 0.87 4.27 39.57
C GLU A 93 -0.23 3.88 38.57
N ALA A 94 0.14 3.84 37.29
CA ALA A 94 -0.75 3.39 36.22
C ALA A 94 -1.11 1.91 36.47
N GLU A 95 -2.39 1.63 36.65
CA GLU A 95 -2.96 0.29 36.86
C GLU A 95 -2.83 -0.62 35.61
#